data_AF-A0A523NVL4-F1
#
_entry.id   AF-A0A523NVL4-F1
#
_cell.length_a   1.000
_cell.length_b   1.000
_cell.length_c   1.000
_cell.angle_alpha   90.00
_cell.angle_beta   90.00
_cell.angle_gamma   90.00
#
_symmetry.space_group_name_H-M   'P 1'
#
loop_
_entity.id
_entity.type
_entity.pdbx_description
1 polymer ?
#
loop_
_entity_poly.entity_id
_entity_poly.type
_entity_poly.pdbx_seq_one_letter_code
_entity_poly.pdbx_strand_id
1 'polypeptide(L)'
;MPKSNYSVGDPKAEKMIQDLVDFCGNDAAPDLIKEILTTVVKMGLEHKDRGDFKLTNNTLKELRHAFRVFLPYREKRKVVIFGSARTPESDPSYRMAQDTAQALVDKGHMIITGAGGGVMEAANRGAGRENSFGINIKLPKEQRANLHIEGDSKLMQFKYFFTRKLMFIKESDATILFPGGFGTLDEGFENLTLFQTGKCMPRPILLAEPENGTYWESFVRQFEEELLSRGYISSIDMNLFHIVHSAEEAVQHIEDYYRYYHSLRYVNEFTVLRFTRALTPAVLDYLNHEFQDILCTGDFQASDALEAEKAHNEFPDLPRLVFQFNKQDYGRLNEMILWINRNLT
;
A
#
# COMPACT_ATOMS: atom_id res chain seq x y z
N MET A 1 18.08 13.29 -9.54
CA MET A 1 19.50 13.72 -9.45
C MET A 1 20.23 13.17 -10.67
N PRO A 2 21.18 13.89 -11.28
CA PRO A 2 22.04 13.29 -12.30
C PRO A 2 22.70 12.05 -11.68
N LYS A 3 22.88 10.97 -12.43
CA LYS A 3 23.71 9.82 -12.03
C LYS A 3 25.16 10.30 -11.90
N SER A 4 25.49 11.05 -10.86
CA SER A 4 26.86 11.14 -10.39
C SER A 4 27.20 9.76 -9.85
N ASN A 5 28.42 9.29 -10.09
CA ASN A 5 28.92 8.11 -9.39
C ASN A 5 28.78 8.37 -7.88
N TYR A 6 27.80 7.74 -7.24
CA TYR A 6 27.57 7.91 -5.81
C TYR A 6 28.70 7.20 -5.06
N SER A 7 29.73 7.97 -4.69
CA SER A 7 30.99 7.47 -4.14
C SER A 7 31.39 8.21 -2.87
N VAL A 8 32.28 7.57 -2.10
CA VAL A 8 33.02 8.16 -0.96
C VAL A 8 34.18 9.02 -1.47
N GLY A 9 34.80 8.63 -2.58
CA GLY A 9 35.93 9.35 -3.19
C GLY A 9 37.31 8.99 -2.61
N ASP A 10 37.37 8.19 -1.55
CA ASP A 10 38.61 7.60 -1.02
C ASP A 10 38.84 6.19 -1.61
N PRO A 11 39.94 5.94 -2.34
CA PRO A 11 40.17 4.65 -3.02
C PRO A 11 40.20 3.43 -2.10
N LYS A 12 40.63 3.60 -0.84
CA LYS A 12 40.68 2.50 0.13
C LYS A 12 39.27 2.16 0.62
N ALA A 13 38.46 3.16 0.91
CA ALA A 13 37.05 2.97 1.26
C ALA A 13 36.27 2.33 0.12
N GLU A 14 36.48 2.77 -1.13
CA GLU A 14 35.82 2.19 -2.31
C GLU A 14 36.16 0.69 -2.47
N LYS A 15 37.43 0.33 -2.27
CA LYS A 15 37.84 -1.08 -2.31
C LYS A 15 37.15 -1.90 -1.21
N MET A 16 37.12 -1.40 0.02
CA MET A 16 36.44 -2.10 1.13
C MET A 16 34.94 -2.25 0.90
N ILE A 17 34.29 -1.24 0.31
CA ILE A 17 32.88 -1.32 -0.07
C ILE A 17 32.68 -2.40 -1.13
N GLN A 18 33.53 -2.43 -2.16
CA GLN A 18 33.43 -3.43 -3.22
C GLN A 18 33.64 -4.85 -2.67
N ASP A 19 34.64 -5.06 -1.82
CA ASP A 19 34.89 -6.36 -1.16
C ASP A 19 33.66 -6.83 -0.36
N LEU A 20 32.93 -5.91 0.29
CA LEU A 20 31.69 -6.22 1.01
C LEU A 20 30.50 -6.52 0.08
N VAL A 21 30.38 -5.82 -1.05
CA VAL A 21 29.36 -6.10 -2.07
C VAL A 21 29.56 -7.51 -2.62
N ASP A 22 30.80 -7.85 -2.97
CA ASP A 22 31.17 -9.16 -3.51
C ASP A 22 30.92 -10.26 -2.46
N PHE A 23 31.22 -9.98 -1.17
CA PHE A 23 30.90 -10.88 -0.07
C PHE A 23 29.40 -11.14 0.11
N CYS A 24 28.55 -10.12 -0.09
CA CYS A 24 27.11 -10.29 -0.01
C CYS A 24 26.56 -11.24 -1.08
N GLY A 25 27.24 -11.38 -2.23
CA GLY A 25 26.89 -12.32 -3.29
C GLY A 25 25.45 -12.15 -3.82
N ASN A 26 24.92 -10.93 -3.77
CA ASN A 26 23.56 -10.65 -4.21
C ASN A 26 23.57 -10.12 -5.64
N ASP A 27 23.27 -11.02 -6.57
CA ASP A 27 23.28 -10.73 -8.00
C ASP A 27 22.08 -9.88 -8.44
N ALA A 28 21.04 -9.75 -7.61
CA ALA A 28 19.80 -9.06 -7.99
C ALA A 28 19.91 -7.54 -7.91
N ALA A 29 20.77 -6.99 -7.05
CA ALA A 29 20.90 -5.53 -6.85
C ALA A 29 22.28 -5.10 -6.30
N PRO A 30 23.40 -5.49 -6.92
CA PRO A 30 24.75 -5.18 -6.42
C PRO A 30 25.04 -3.67 -6.39
N ASP A 31 24.46 -2.90 -7.30
CA ASP A 31 24.53 -1.44 -7.37
C ASP A 31 23.86 -0.77 -6.15
N LEU A 32 22.64 -1.20 -5.79
CA LEU A 32 21.94 -0.65 -4.63
C LEU A 32 22.62 -1.02 -3.30
N ILE A 33 23.21 -2.22 -3.20
CA ILE A 33 23.99 -2.61 -2.01
C ILE A 33 25.21 -1.72 -1.87
N LYS A 34 25.92 -1.45 -2.98
CA LYS A 34 27.05 -0.52 -3.01
C LYS A 34 26.63 0.86 -2.53
N GLU A 35 25.52 1.41 -3.04
CA GLU A 35 25.02 2.72 -2.62
C GLU A 35 24.65 2.78 -1.14
N ILE A 36 24.02 1.74 -0.60
CA ILE A 36 23.69 1.66 0.84
C ILE A 36 24.97 1.67 1.69
N LEU A 37 25.97 0.87 1.32
CA LEU A 37 27.25 0.82 2.03
C LEU A 37 28.00 2.15 1.94
N THR A 38 28.05 2.76 0.75
CA THR A 38 28.60 4.10 0.54
C THR A 38 27.92 5.13 1.44
N THR A 39 26.59 5.10 1.53
CA THR A 39 25.82 6.01 2.39
C THR A 39 26.24 5.88 3.85
N VAL A 40 26.37 4.65 4.36
CA VAL A 40 26.78 4.39 5.74
C VAL A 40 28.20 4.92 6.01
N VAL A 41 29.14 4.71 5.08
CA VAL A 41 30.51 5.21 5.21
C VAL A 41 30.54 6.74 5.21
N LYS A 42 29.84 7.38 4.27
CA LYS A 42 29.75 8.85 4.19
C LYS A 42 29.18 9.44 5.47
N MET A 43 28.10 8.87 6.01
CA MET A 43 27.54 9.29 7.29
C MET A 43 28.57 9.27 8.42
N GLY A 44 29.38 8.21 8.51
CA GLY A 44 30.45 8.07 9.50
C GLY A 44 31.59 9.09 9.36
N LEU A 45 31.83 9.59 8.15
CA LEU A 45 32.85 10.60 7.86
C LEU A 45 32.33 12.04 8.06
N GLU A 46 31.05 12.29 7.78
CA GLU A 46 30.47 13.64 7.68
C GLU A 46 29.93 14.21 9.01
N HIS A 47 29.40 13.39 9.93
CA HIS A 47 28.85 13.86 11.20
C HIS A 47 29.00 12.84 12.33
N LYS A 48 28.89 13.30 13.60
CA LYS A 48 29.13 12.50 14.81
C LYS A 48 27.92 12.43 15.74
N ASP A 49 26.73 12.81 15.28
CA ASP A 49 25.54 12.85 16.13
C ASP A 49 25.03 11.42 16.44
N ARG A 50 25.06 11.05 17.72
CA ARG A 50 24.66 9.71 18.17
C ARG A 50 23.17 9.46 17.95
N GLY A 51 22.33 10.49 18.00
CA GLY A 51 20.89 10.41 17.75
C GLY A 51 20.61 9.97 16.32
N ASP A 52 21.26 10.61 15.34
CA ASP A 52 21.12 10.32 13.91
C ASP A 52 21.57 8.90 13.57
N PHE A 53 22.72 8.47 14.12
CA PHE A 53 23.17 7.07 13.97
C PHE A 53 22.19 6.09 14.62
N LYS A 54 21.62 6.42 15.77
CA LYS A 54 20.64 5.56 16.45
C LYS A 54 19.34 5.46 15.67
N LEU A 55 18.88 6.56 15.08
CA LEU A 55 17.71 6.59 14.20
C LEU A 55 17.95 5.69 12.98
N THR A 56 19.00 5.98 12.21
CA THR A 56 19.33 5.26 10.97
C THR A 56 19.55 3.77 11.20
N ASN A 57 20.33 3.39 12.21
CA ASN A 57 20.60 1.99 12.55
C ASN A 57 19.33 1.22 12.92
N ASN A 58 18.43 1.84 13.71
CA ASN A 58 17.17 1.18 14.08
C ASN A 58 16.22 1.10 12.89
N THR A 59 16.11 2.15 12.07
CA THR A 59 15.33 2.16 10.82
C THR A 59 15.76 1.03 9.90
N LEU A 60 17.06 0.90 9.61
CA LEU A 60 17.58 -0.16 8.75
C LEU A 60 17.29 -1.56 9.31
N LYS A 61 17.41 -1.74 10.64
CA LYS A 61 17.08 -3.01 11.30
C LYS A 61 15.61 -3.38 11.19
N GLU A 62 14.72 -2.40 11.40
CA GLU A 62 13.27 -2.57 11.28
C GLU A 62 12.88 -2.93 9.85
N LEU A 63 13.33 -2.16 8.86
CA LEU A 63 13.05 -2.42 7.45
C LEU A 63 13.55 -3.80 7.02
N ARG A 64 14.82 -4.12 7.32
CA ARG A 64 15.39 -5.44 6.99
C ARG A 64 14.60 -6.58 7.63
N HIS A 65 14.21 -6.44 8.90
CA HIS A 65 13.43 -7.47 9.58
C HIS A 65 12.04 -7.63 8.96
N ALA A 66 11.34 -6.53 8.71
CA ALA A 66 10.02 -6.55 8.10
C ALA A 66 10.04 -7.14 6.68
N PHE A 67 10.98 -6.71 5.83
CA PHE A 67 11.14 -7.26 4.49
C PHE A 67 11.35 -8.77 4.52
N ARG A 68 12.17 -9.28 5.44
CA ARG A 68 12.38 -10.72 5.59
C ARG A 68 11.11 -11.47 6.00
N VAL A 69 10.30 -10.90 6.90
CA VAL A 69 9.05 -11.51 7.39
C VAL A 69 7.99 -11.56 6.29
N PHE A 70 7.87 -10.49 5.49
CA PHE A 70 6.91 -10.43 4.39
C PHE A 70 7.35 -11.14 3.11
N LEU A 71 8.66 -11.31 2.89
CA LEU A 71 9.22 -11.87 1.65
C LEU A 71 8.53 -13.17 1.18
N PRO A 72 8.27 -14.17 2.04
CA PRO A 72 7.62 -15.43 1.62
C PRO A 72 6.16 -15.28 1.17
N TYR A 73 5.55 -14.13 1.42
CA TYR A 73 4.11 -13.90 1.23
C TYR A 73 3.82 -12.83 0.19
N ARG A 74 4.82 -12.33 -0.56
CA ARG A 74 4.63 -11.21 -1.49
C ARG A 74 3.61 -11.48 -2.60
N GLU A 75 3.50 -12.74 -3.03
CA GLU A 75 2.53 -13.16 -4.06
C GLU A 75 1.09 -13.30 -3.54
N LYS A 76 0.90 -13.29 -2.21
CA LYS A 76 -0.45 -13.33 -1.61
C LYS A 76 -0.91 -11.92 -1.33
N ARG A 77 -2.09 -11.57 -1.83
CA ARG A 77 -2.70 -10.27 -1.53
C ARG A 77 -2.98 -10.12 -0.05
N LYS A 78 -2.78 -8.90 0.44
CA LYS A 78 -2.89 -8.55 1.85
C LYS A 78 -3.82 -7.37 2.03
N VAL A 79 -4.75 -7.46 2.96
CA VAL A 79 -5.66 -6.38 3.33
C VAL A 79 -5.27 -5.85 4.70
N VAL A 80 -5.00 -4.55 4.79
CA VAL A 80 -4.77 -3.90 6.08
C VAL A 80 -6.09 -3.44 6.67
N ILE A 81 -6.35 -3.81 7.93
CA ILE A 81 -7.55 -3.41 8.66
C ILE A 81 -7.15 -2.52 9.83
N PHE A 82 -7.71 -1.31 9.85
CA PHE A 82 -7.57 -0.35 10.94
C PHE A 82 -8.92 -0.11 11.62
N GLY A 83 -8.88 0.26 12.89
CA GLY A 83 -10.05 0.61 13.68
C GLY A 83 -9.69 0.79 15.14
N SER A 84 -10.67 1.18 15.95
CA SER A 84 -10.44 1.46 17.37
C SER A 84 -9.91 0.23 18.12
N ALA A 85 -8.84 0.46 18.89
CA ALA A 85 -8.30 -0.52 19.83
C ALA A 85 -9.22 -0.76 21.05
N ARG A 86 -10.33 -0.01 21.15
CA ARG A 86 -11.23 0.04 22.32
C ARG A 86 -12.64 -0.46 22.01
N THR A 87 -12.91 -0.87 20.78
CA THR A 87 -14.21 -1.41 20.38
C THR A 87 -14.47 -2.71 21.16
N PRO A 88 -15.55 -2.82 21.95
CA PRO A 88 -15.87 -4.06 22.67
C PRO A 88 -16.39 -5.14 21.73
N GLU A 89 -16.28 -6.42 22.12
CA GLU A 89 -16.81 -7.55 21.34
C GLU A 89 -18.31 -7.47 21.06
N SER A 90 -19.08 -6.75 21.90
CA SER A 90 -20.51 -6.54 21.73
C SER A 90 -20.86 -5.49 20.66
N ASP A 91 -19.88 -4.70 20.20
CA ASP A 91 -20.11 -3.69 19.17
C ASP A 91 -20.26 -4.36 17.79
N PRO A 92 -21.26 -3.99 16.98
CA PRO A 92 -21.43 -4.55 15.65
C PRO A 92 -20.20 -4.40 14.75
N SER A 93 -19.40 -3.35 14.92
CA SER A 93 -18.16 -3.13 14.17
C SER A 93 -17.10 -4.18 14.48
N TYR A 94 -17.07 -4.72 15.71
CA TYR A 94 -16.18 -5.82 16.07
C TYR A 94 -16.56 -7.06 15.28
N ARG A 95 -17.85 -7.43 15.30
CA ARG A 95 -18.35 -8.60 14.59
C ARG A 95 -18.12 -8.49 13.08
N MET A 96 -18.46 -7.33 12.50
CA MET A 96 -18.22 -7.05 11.09
C MET A 96 -16.74 -7.16 10.73
N ALA A 97 -15.82 -6.60 11.52
CA ALA A 97 -14.38 -6.72 11.26
C ALA A 97 -13.87 -8.17 11.30
N GLN A 98 -14.39 -8.99 12.22
CA GLN A 98 -14.09 -10.41 12.28
C GLN A 98 -14.61 -11.15 11.04
N ASP A 99 -15.87 -10.92 10.67
CA ASP A 99 -16.51 -11.59 9.54
C ASP A 99 -15.87 -11.15 8.19
N THR A 100 -15.54 -9.87 8.03
CA THR A 100 -14.76 -9.35 6.88
C THR A 100 -13.42 -10.05 6.76
N ALA A 101 -12.67 -10.16 7.86
CA ALA A 101 -11.35 -10.81 7.85
C ALA A 101 -11.43 -12.30 7.50
N GLN A 102 -12.42 -13.02 8.04
CA GLN A 102 -12.65 -14.43 7.69
C GLN A 102 -12.99 -14.58 6.19
N ALA A 103 -13.93 -13.78 5.69
CA ALA A 103 -14.36 -13.86 4.30
C ALA A 103 -13.24 -13.51 3.30
N LEU A 104 -12.36 -12.55 3.64
CA LEU A 104 -11.16 -12.25 2.86
C LEU A 104 -10.18 -13.43 2.86
N VAL A 105 -9.98 -14.10 4.00
CA VAL A 105 -9.14 -15.30 4.08
C VAL A 105 -9.72 -16.44 3.23
N ASP A 106 -11.04 -16.60 3.20
CA ASP A 106 -11.72 -17.61 2.37
C ASP A 106 -11.50 -17.35 0.86
N LYS A 107 -11.19 -16.11 0.47
CA LYS A 107 -10.77 -15.71 -0.88
C LYS A 107 -9.24 -15.79 -1.12
N GLY A 108 -8.48 -16.25 -0.13
CA GLY A 108 -7.03 -16.43 -0.22
C GLY A 108 -6.19 -15.20 0.15
N HIS A 109 -6.82 -14.15 0.70
CA HIS A 109 -6.10 -12.99 1.21
C HIS A 109 -5.49 -13.25 2.59
N MET A 110 -4.51 -12.43 2.95
CA MET A 110 -3.98 -12.36 4.33
C MET A 110 -4.33 -11.00 4.95
N ILE A 111 -4.39 -10.93 6.28
CA ILE A 111 -4.82 -9.73 7.01
C ILE A 111 -3.65 -9.13 7.76
N ILE A 112 -3.48 -7.81 7.63
CA ILE A 112 -2.50 -7.02 8.38
C ILE A 112 -3.24 -6.13 9.38
N THR A 113 -2.82 -6.14 10.64
CA THR A 113 -3.37 -5.23 11.66
C THR A 113 -2.25 -4.60 12.50
N GLY A 114 -2.62 -3.64 13.35
CA GLY A 114 -1.73 -3.11 14.38
C GLY A 114 -1.51 -4.03 15.59
N ALA A 115 -2.11 -5.24 15.60
CA ALA A 115 -2.06 -6.25 16.66
C ALA A 115 -2.62 -5.82 18.04
N GLY A 116 -3.31 -4.68 18.13
CA GLY A 116 -3.98 -4.27 19.38
C GLY A 116 -5.28 -5.03 19.66
N GLY A 117 -6.02 -4.57 20.68
CA GLY A 117 -7.39 -5.02 20.97
C GLY A 117 -8.44 -4.46 20.00
N GLY A 118 -9.72 -4.67 20.31
CA GLY A 118 -10.85 -4.12 19.56
C GLY A 118 -10.90 -4.60 18.11
N VAL A 119 -11.08 -3.69 17.15
CA VAL A 119 -11.18 -4.04 15.72
C VAL A 119 -9.95 -4.82 15.23
N MET A 120 -8.75 -4.45 15.68
CA MET A 120 -7.52 -5.14 15.27
C MET A 120 -7.49 -6.60 15.76
N GLU A 121 -8.01 -6.84 16.97
CA GLU A 121 -8.15 -8.18 17.52
C GLU A 121 -9.23 -8.97 16.76
N ALA A 122 -10.39 -8.37 16.51
CA ALA A 122 -11.46 -8.98 15.73
C ALA A 122 -10.97 -9.45 14.36
N ALA A 123 -10.23 -8.58 13.66
CA ALA A 123 -9.64 -8.89 12.38
C ALA A 123 -8.61 -10.03 12.45
N ASN A 124 -7.71 -10.04 13.45
CA ASN A 124 -6.78 -11.18 13.62
C ASN A 124 -7.50 -12.48 14.01
N ARG A 125 -8.57 -12.38 14.81
CA ARG A 125 -9.42 -13.50 15.18
C ARG A 125 -10.09 -14.12 13.96
N GLY A 126 -10.70 -13.30 13.11
CA GLY A 126 -11.38 -13.74 11.89
C GLY A 126 -10.43 -14.30 10.84
N ALA A 127 -9.24 -13.71 10.70
CA ALA A 127 -8.25 -14.22 9.75
C ALA A 127 -7.60 -15.54 10.20
N GLY A 128 -7.57 -15.80 11.50
CA GLY A 128 -6.76 -16.84 12.10
C GLY A 128 -5.26 -16.51 12.08
N ARG A 129 -4.50 -17.23 12.90
CA ARG A 129 -3.07 -16.98 13.12
C ARG A 129 -2.20 -17.18 11.87
N GLU A 130 -2.53 -18.18 11.05
CA GLU A 130 -1.77 -18.50 9.83
C GLU A 130 -1.83 -17.38 8.78
N ASN A 131 -2.97 -16.68 8.69
CA ASN A 131 -3.20 -15.62 7.70
C ASN A 131 -3.10 -14.20 8.28
N SER A 132 -2.67 -14.06 9.54
CA SER A 132 -2.56 -12.76 10.22
C SER A 132 -1.13 -12.25 10.27
N PHE A 133 -0.94 -10.95 10.02
CA PHE A 133 0.25 -10.21 10.41
C PHE A 133 -0.09 -9.21 11.51
N GLY A 134 0.85 -9.02 12.43
CA GLY A 134 0.78 -8.01 13.47
C GLY A 134 1.92 -7.02 13.34
N ILE A 135 1.63 -5.77 12.99
CA ILE A 135 2.62 -4.69 12.93
C ILE A 135 2.41 -3.81 14.16
N ASN A 136 2.97 -4.21 15.30
CA ASN A 136 2.78 -3.54 16.58
C ASN A 136 3.80 -2.40 16.77
N ILE A 137 3.50 -1.45 17.68
CA ILE A 137 4.34 -0.30 18.02
C ILE A 137 4.67 -0.32 19.51
N LYS A 138 5.94 -0.06 19.84
CA LYS A 138 6.39 0.07 21.23
C LYS A 138 5.92 1.40 21.82
N LEU A 139 4.98 1.33 22.75
CA LEU A 139 4.49 2.47 23.51
C LEU A 139 4.95 2.42 24.98
N PRO A 140 5.05 3.58 25.67
CA PRO A 140 5.45 3.63 27.08
C PRO A 140 4.51 2.87 28.03
N LYS A 141 3.21 2.81 27.70
CA LYS A 141 2.26 1.88 28.30
C LYS A 141 2.11 0.71 27.34
N GLU A 142 2.28 -0.51 27.84
CA GLU A 142 2.35 -1.70 27.00
C GLU A 142 1.04 -1.92 26.23
N GLN A 143 1.09 -1.72 24.91
CA GLN A 143 0.07 -2.26 24.01
C GLN A 143 0.46 -3.71 23.71
N ARG A 144 0.02 -4.62 24.58
CA ARG A 144 0.22 -6.05 24.37
C ARG A 144 -0.47 -6.47 23.07
N ALA A 145 0.19 -7.34 22.32
CA ALA A 145 -0.42 -7.92 21.13
C ALA A 145 -1.64 -8.76 21.54
N ASN A 146 -2.69 -8.77 20.73
CA ASN A 146 -3.83 -9.64 20.98
C ASN A 146 -3.44 -11.13 20.90
N LEU A 147 -4.24 -11.98 21.57
CA LEU A 147 -3.96 -13.41 21.74
C LEU A 147 -3.94 -14.20 20.42
N HIS A 148 -4.54 -13.65 19.35
CA HIS A 148 -4.63 -14.32 18.05
C HIS A 148 -3.31 -14.27 17.27
N ILE A 149 -2.42 -13.32 17.57
CA ILE A 149 -1.11 -13.19 16.91
C ILE A 149 0.08 -13.17 17.89
N GLU A 150 -0.17 -13.08 19.20
CA GLU A 150 0.88 -13.11 20.21
C GLU A 150 1.78 -14.36 20.08
N GLY A 151 3.10 -14.16 20.00
CA GLY A 151 4.09 -15.23 19.85
C GLY A 151 4.31 -15.73 18.42
N ASP A 152 3.59 -15.22 17.42
CA ASP A 152 3.79 -15.61 16.02
C ASP A 152 5.02 -14.93 15.39
N SER A 153 5.69 -15.62 14.47
CA SER A 153 6.79 -15.08 13.67
C SER A 153 6.41 -13.86 12.79
N LYS A 154 5.11 -13.70 12.48
CA LYS A 154 4.51 -12.59 11.72
C LYS A 154 4.12 -11.40 12.62
N LEU A 155 4.33 -11.49 13.93
CA LEU A 155 4.22 -10.36 14.86
C LEU A 155 5.55 -9.60 14.91
N MET A 156 5.53 -8.37 14.40
CA MET A 156 6.68 -7.47 14.38
C MET A 156 6.47 -6.32 15.37
N GLN A 157 7.57 -5.89 15.97
CA GLN A 157 7.58 -4.83 16.98
C GLN A 157 8.41 -3.65 16.49
N PHE A 158 7.72 -2.58 16.10
CA PHE A 158 8.35 -1.35 15.63
C PHE A 158 8.56 -0.39 16.78
N LYS A 159 9.60 0.44 16.67
CA LYS A 159 9.90 1.55 17.55
C LYS A 159 9.45 2.87 16.94
N TYR A 160 9.59 3.01 15.62
CA TYR A 160 9.22 4.25 14.93
C TYR A 160 7.90 4.10 14.19
N PHE A 161 7.07 5.15 14.28
CA PHE A 161 5.79 5.19 13.57
C PHE A 161 5.98 5.19 12.05
N PHE A 162 6.96 5.93 11.52
CA PHE A 162 7.13 6.07 10.08
C PHE A 162 7.53 4.76 9.38
N THR A 163 8.35 3.91 10.00
CA THR A 163 8.68 2.58 9.44
C THR A 163 7.48 1.65 9.51
N ARG A 164 6.70 1.72 10.59
CA ARG A 164 5.45 0.97 10.75
C ARG A 164 4.42 1.33 9.69
N LYS A 165 4.14 2.63 9.52
CA LYS A 165 3.24 3.20 8.50
C LYS A 165 3.66 2.79 7.10
N LEU A 166 4.96 2.90 6.81
CA LEU A 166 5.52 2.45 5.53
C LEU A 166 5.20 0.96 5.27
N MET A 167 5.33 0.08 6.27
CA MET A 167 5.03 -1.35 6.07
C MET A 167 3.54 -1.61 5.86
N PHE A 168 2.64 -0.88 6.52
CA PHE A 168 1.21 -1.01 6.23
C PHE A 168 0.91 -0.74 4.77
N ILE A 169 1.41 0.36 4.20
CA ILE A 169 1.15 0.72 2.80
C ILE A 169 1.87 -0.22 1.83
N LYS A 170 3.16 -0.47 2.08
CA LYS A 170 4.02 -1.22 1.14
C LYS A 170 3.61 -2.70 1.02
N GLU A 171 3.12 -3.29 2.11
CA GLU A 171 2.84 -4.73 2.17
C GLU A 171 1.35 -5.06 2.08
N SER A 172 0.47 -4.08 1.87
CA SER A 172 -0.96 -4.33 1.63
C SER A 172 -1.41 -3.82 0.27
N ASP A 173 -2.40 -4.51 -0.28
CA ASP A 173 -3.06 -4.22 -1.54
C ASP A 173 -4.36 -3.46 -1.31
N ALA A 174 -5.03 -3.63 -0.17
CA ALA A 174 -6.29 -2.97 0.16
C ALA A 174 -6.29 -2.43 1.60
N THR A 175 -7.02 -1.34 1.84
CA THR A 175 -7.22 -0.77 3.18
C THR A 175 -8.69 -0.83 3.56
N ILE A 176 -9.00 -1.28 4.78
CA ILE A 176 -10.33 -1.17 5.38
C ILE A 176 -10.22 -0.40 6.70
N LEU A 177 -10.96 0.70 6.79
CA LEU A 177 -11.03 1.57 7.96
C LEU A 177 -12.38 1.35 8.64
N PHE A 178 -12.37 0.78 9.84
CA PHE A 178 -13.53 0.73 10.74
C PHE A 178 -13.55 1.96 11.67
N PRO A 179 -14.68 2.26 12.34
CA PRO A 179 -14.75 3.38 13.28
C PRO A 179 -13.60 3.39 14.30
N GLY A 180 -13.01 4.56 14.47
CA GLY A 180 -11.70 4.69 15.08
C GLY A 180 -11.45 5.99 15.82
N GLY A 181 -10.30 6.08 16.48
CA GLY A 181 -9.78 7.32 17.04
C GLY A 181 -8.68 7.91 16.17
N PHE A 182 -7.83 8.76 16.75
CA PHE A 182 -6.73 9.41 16.03
C PHE A 182 -5.78 8.44 15.32
N GLY A 183 -5.50 7.26 15.88
CA GLY A 183 -4.65 6.29 15.20
C GLY A 183 -5.25 5.80 13.87
N THR A 184 -6.56 5.53 13.85
CA THR A 184 -7.26 5.11 12.62
C THR A 184 -7.34 6.25 11.62
N LEU A 185 -7.62 7.47 12.09
CA LEU A 185 -7.67 8.65 11.23
C LEU A 185 -6.29 9.00 10.65
N ASP A 186 -5.23 8.91 11.44
CA ASP A 186 -3.84 9.13 11.00
C ASP A 186 -3.46 8.17 9.87
N GLU A 187 -3.71 6.86 10.03
CA GLU A 187 -3.47 5.87 8.96
C GLU A 187 -4.40 6.09 7.75
N GLY A 188 -5.67 6.45 8.00
CA GLY A 188 -6.65 6.69 6.94
C GLY A 188 -6.30 7.89 6.05
N PHE A 189 -6.00 9.04 6.66
CA PHE A 189 -5.59 10.23 5.93
C PHE A 189 -4.24 10.07 5.25
N GLU A 190 -3.30 9.30 5.83
CA GLU A 190 -2.05 8.96 5.15
C GLU A 190 -2.31 8.12 3.89
N ASN A 191 -3.18 7.11 3.95
CA ASN A 191 -3.59 6.32 2.79
C ASN A 191 -4.18 7.22 1.68
N LEU A 192 -5.14 8.08 2.04
CA LEU A 192 -5.78 9.01 1.10
C LEU A 192 -4.75 9.97 0.47
N THR A 193 -3.88 10.57 1.28
CA THR A 193 -2.85 11.51 0.80
C THR A 193 -1.86 10.81 -0.13
N LEU A 194 -1.41 9.61 0.22
CA LEU A 194 -0.48 8.85 -0.63
C LEU A 194 -1.12 8.45 -1.96
N PHE A 195 -2.41 8.13 -1.97
CA PHE A 195 -3.11 7.80 -3.22
C PHE A 195 -3.33 9.06 -4.06
N GLN A 196 -3.87 10.12 -3.46
CA GLN A 196 -4.07 11.43 -4.11
C GLN A 196 -2.79 11.97 -4.76
N THR A 197 -1.62 11.73 -4.15
CA THR A 197 -0.33 12.25 -4.64
C THR A 197 0.47 11.24 -5.48
N GLY A 198 -0.10 10.07 -5.78
CA GLY A 198 0.57 9.02 -6.55
C GLY A 198 1.78 8.40 -5.87
N LYS A 199 1.86 8.48 -4.55
CA LYS A 199 2.94 7.90 -3.73
C LYS A 199 2.64 6.48 -3.27
N CYS A 200 1.42 5.99 -3.51
CA CYS A 200 1.11 4.57 -3.51
C CYS A 200 0.45 4.15 -4.83
N MET A 201 0.41 2.85 -5.08
CA MET A 201 -0.25 2.27 -6.25
C MET A 201 -1.77 2.33 -6.07
N PRO A 202 -2.56 2.38 -7.16
CA PRO A 202 -4.01 2.29 -7.08
C PRO A 202 -4.46 1.07 -6.28
N ARG A 203 -5.34 1.32 -5.30
CA ARG A 203 -5.80 0.36 -4.31
C ARG A 203 -7.18 0.73 -3.79
N PRO A 204 -8.01 -0.25 -3.40
CA PRO A 204 -9.26 0.04 -2.70
C PRO A 204 -8.97 0.55 -1.29
N ILE A 205 -9.61 1.66 -0.93
CA ILE A 205 -9.68 2.21 0.42
C ILE A 205 -11.14 2.19 0.85
N LEU A 206 -11.49 1.30 1.77
CA LEU A 206 -12.87 1.12 2.22
C LEU A 206 -13.07 1.76 3.58
N LEU A 207 -14.15 2.52 3.71
CA LEU A 207 -14.67 3.05 4.96
C LEU A 207 -15.79 2.11 5.43
N ALA A 208 -15.43 1.13 6.24
CA ALA A 208 -16.37 0.11 6.70
C ALA A 208 -17.11 0.57 7.96
N GLU A 209 -18.43 0.50 7.96
CA GLU A 209 -19.25 0.63 9.16
C GLU A 209 -20.46 -0.30 9.08
N PRO A 210 -21.09 -0.68 10.20
CA PRO A 210 -22.32 -1.48 10.13
C PRO A 210 -23.44 -0.78 9.35
N GLU A 211 -24.45 -1.51 8.87
CA GLU A 211 -25.58 -0.98 8.09
C GLU A 211 -26.30 0.24 8.70
N ASN A 212 -26.36 0.32 10.04
CA ASN A 212 -26.95 1.47 10.75
C ASN A 212 -25.89 2.41 11.35
N GLY A 213 -24.63 2.26 10.95
CA GLY A 213 -23.52 3.14 11.33
C GLY A 213 -23.62 4.45 10.56
N THR A 214 -23.24 5.55 11.23
CA THR A 214 -23.23 6.90 10.65
C THR A 214 -21.89 7.60 10.87
N TYR A 215 -20.87 6.84 11.29
CA TYR A 215 -19.55 7.34 11.61
C TYR A 215 -18.88 7.87 10.35
N TRP A 216 -18.76 7.04 9.31
CA TRP A 216 -18.09 7.42 8.06
C TRP A 216 -18.94 8.36 7.22
N GLU A 217 -20.25 8.15 7.15
CA GLU A 217 -21.17 9.12 6.53
C GLU A 217 -21.00 10.53 7.12
N SER A 218 -20.84 10.65 8.45
CA SER A 218 -20.61 11.94 9.10
C SER A 218 -19.26 12.56 8.72
N PHE A 219 -18.21 11.75 8.56
CA PHE A 219 -16.91 12.23 8.06
C PHE A 219 -16.97 12.65 6.59
N VAL A 220 -17.66 11.89 5.74
CA VAL A 220 -17.83 12.22 4.33
C VAL A 220 -18.59 13.53 4.17
N ARG A 221 -19.68 13.74 4.92
CA ARG A 221 -20.38 15.03 4.95
C ARG A 221 -19.44 16.16 5.35
N GLN A 222 -18.56 15.95 6.33
CA GLN A 222 -17.55 16.94 6.71
C GLN A 222 -16.49 17.17 5.62
N PHE A 223 -16.11 16.14 4.87
CA PHE A 223 -15.20 16.31 3.71
C PHE A 223 -15.86 17.17 2.63
N GLU A 224 -17.14 16.96 2.34
CA GLU A 224 -17.90 17.76 1.40
C GLU A 224 -18.05 19.21 1.88
N GLU A 225 -18.51 19.39 3.12
CA GLU A 225 -18.82 20.69 3.72
C GLU A 225 -17.57 21.54 3.96
N GLU A 226 -16.45 20.95 4.38
CA GLU A 226 -15.27 21.72 4.80
C GLU A 226 -14.08 21.62 3.85
N LEU A 227 -13.84 20.46 3.24
CA LEU A 227 -12.68 20.29 2.36
C LEU A 227 -13.02 20.63 0.91
N LEU A 228 -14.09 20.04 0.39
CA LEU A 228 -14.48 20.20 -1.01
C LEU A 228 -15.06 21.60 -1.26
N SER A 229 -16.00 22.07 -0.42
CA SER A 229 -16.63 23.38 -0.60
C SER A 229 -15.63 24.55 -0.56
N ARG A 230 -14.51 24.37 0.15
CA ARG A 230 -13.42 25.35 0.29
C ARG A 230 -12.27 25.13 -0.70
N GLY A 231 -12.34 24.09 -1.53
CA GLY A 231 -11.31 23.78 -2.54
C GLY A 231 -9.99 23.24 -1.96
N TYR A 232 -10.01 22.62 -0.78
CA TYR A 232 -8.83 21.92 -0.24
C TYR A 232 -8.63 20.53 -0.85
N ILE A 233 -9.69 19.95 -1.39
CA ILE A 233 -9.66 18.76 -2.23
C ILE A 233 -10.50 19.02 -3.49
N SER A 234 -10.28 18.20 -4.52
CA SER A 234 -11.09 18.18 -5.72
C SER A 234 -12.27 17.21 -5.58
N SER A 235 -13.31 17.35 -6.40
CA SER A 235 -14.46 16.43 -6.37
C SER A 235 -14.06 15.00 -6.72
N ILE A 236 -13.07 14.82 -7.61
CA ILE A 236 -12.57 13.50 -7.98
C ILE A 236 -11.85 12.80 -6.82
N ASP A 237 -11.33 13.52 -5.83
CA ASP A 237 -10.68 12.91 -4.65
C ASP A 237 -11.67 12.10 -3.82
N MET A 238 -12.97 12.38 -3.93
CA MET A 238 -14.02 11.58 -3.30
C MET A 238 -14.12 10.17 -3.91
N ASN A 239 -13.54 9.94 -5.09
CA ASN A 239 -13.45 8.62 -5.72
C ASN A 239 -12.27 7.77 -5.19
N LEU A 240 -11.48 8.28 -4.25
CA LEU A 240 -10.35 7.54 -3.66
C LEU A 240 -10.79 6.49 -2.64
N PHE A 241 -12.00 6.61 -2.08
CA PHE A 241 -12.53 5.71 -1.06
C PHE A 241 -13.98 5.31 -1.35
N HIS A 242 -14.45 4.28 -0.66
CA HIS A 242 -15.84 3.82 -0.76
C HIS A 242 -16.36 3.39 0.61
N ILE A 243 -17.58 3.80 0.98
CA ILE A 243 -18.24 3.32 2.19
C ILE A 243 -18.81 1.93 1.93
N VAL A 244 -18.68 1.02 2.89
CA VAL A 244 -19.27 -0.33 2.83
C VAL A 244 -19.95 -0.66 4.16
N HIS A 245 -21.08 -1.36 4.08
CA HIS A 245 -21.98 -1.61 5.20
C HIS A 245 -22.01 -3.05 5.70
N SER A 246 -21.33 -3.96 5.01
CA SER A 246 -21.26 -5.38 5.35
C SER A 246 -19.89 -6.01 5.01
N ALA A 247 -19.63 -7.18 5.58
CA ALA A 247 -18.44 -7.95 5.25
C ALA A 247 -18.45 -8.39 3.79
N GLU A 248 -19.62 -8.80 3.30
CA GLU A 248 -19.86 -9.23 1.92
C GLU A 248 -19.56 -8.11 0.94
N GLU A 249 -20.05 -6.90 1.20
CA GLU A 249 -19.80 -5.73 0.35
C GLU A 249 -18.32 -5.36 0.32
N ALA A 250 -17.65 -5.37 1.48
CA ALA A 250 -16.22 -5.07 1.56
C ALA A 250 -15.38 -6.06 0.72
N VAL A 251 -15.65 -7.36 0.86
CA VAL A 251 -14.98 -8.42 0.10
C VAL A 251 -15.29 -8.29 -1.38
N GLN A 252 -16.56 -8.12 -1.74
CA GLN A 252 -17.00 -7.99 -3.13
C GLN A 252 -16.32 -6.81 -3.81
N HIS A 253 -16.23 -5.66 -3.13
CA HIS A 253 -15.55 -4.48 -3.68
C HIS A 253 -14.07 -4.73 -3.95
N ILE A 254 -13.36 -5.39 -3.03
CA ILE A 254 -11.93 -5.74 -3.22
C ILE A 254 -11.76 -6.75 -4.37
N GLU A 255 -12.59 -7.78 -4.43
CA GLU A 255 -12.54 -8.78 -5.50
C GLU A 255 -12.85 -8.16 -6.86
N ASP A 256 -13.83 -7.25 -6.93
CA ASP A 256 -14.17 -6.54 -8.17
C ASP A 256 -13.08 -5.57 -8.58
N TYR A 257 -12.45 -4.85 -7.64
CA TYR A 257 -11.33 -3.95 -7.93
C TYR A 257 -10.20 -4.66 -8.66
N TYR A 258 -9.96 -5.91 -8.30
CA TYR A 258 -8.87 -6.71 -8.82
C TYR A 258 -9.28 -7.87 -9.74
N ARG A 259 -10.52 -7.83 -10.25
CA ARG A 259 -11.04 -8.88 -11.14
C ARG A 259 -10.17 -9.03 -12.38
N TYR A 260 -9.79 -7.91 -12.98
CA TYR A 260 -8.92 -7.84 -14.14
C TYR A 260 -7.71 -6.95 -13.92
N TYR A 261 -7.81 -5.88 -13.13
CA TYR A 261 -6.65 -5.04 -12.83
C TYR A 261 -5.59 -5.83 -12.05
N HIS A 262 -4.36 -5.79 -12.55
CA HIS A 262 -3.22 -6.46 -11.93
C HIS A 262 -2.27 -5.48 -11.25
N SER A 263 -1.74 -4.50 -12.00
CA SER A 263 -0.73 -3.58 -11.48
C SER A 263 -0.57 -2.34 -12.36
N LEU A 264 -0.05 -1.27 -11.77
CA LEU A 264 0.41 -0.08 -12.49
C LEU A 264 1.95 -0.07 -12.58
N ARG A 265 2.52 0.52 -13.62
CA ARG A 265 3.96 0.82 -13.73
C ARG A 265 4.15 2.14 -14.46
N TYR A 266 5.17 2.90 -14.07
CA TYR A 266 5.62 4.08 -14.82
C TYR A 266 6.85 3.72 -15.63
N VAL A 267 6.81 3.98 -16.94
CA VAL A 267 7.92 3.79 -17.87
C VAL A 267 8.13 5.12 -18.59
N ASN A 268 9.14 5.88 -18.17
CA ASN A 268 9.38 7.25 -18.62
C ASN A 268 8.13 8.15 -18.42
N GLU A 269 7.60 8.73 -19.49
CA GLU A 269 6.36 9.52 -19.52
C GLU A 269 5.08 8.67 -19.49
N PHE A 270 5.18 7.37 -19.81
CA PHE A 270 4.03 6.49 -19.91
C PHE A 270 3.63 5.89 -18.57
N THR A 271 2.31 5.78 -18.40
CA THR A 271 1.65 4.95 -17.40
C THR A 271 1.20 3.67 -18.08
N VAL A 272 1.54 2.54 -17.47
CA VAL A 272 1.26 1.20 -17.96
C VAL A 272 0.39 0.51 -16.91
N LEU A 273 -0.88 0.26 -17.25
CA LEU A 273 -1.75 -0.60 -16.44
C LEU A 273 -1.73 -2.00 -17.05
N ARG A 274 -1.47 -3.01 -16.22
CA ARG A 274 -1.52 -4.43 -16.60
C ARG A 274 -2.85 -5.02 -16.17
N PHE A 275 -3.41 -5.85 -17.02
CA PHE A 275 -4.67 -6.55 -16.78
C PHE A 275 -4.49 -8.06 -17.00
N THR A 276 -5.31 -8.88 -16.35
CA THR A 276 -5.34 -10.34 -16.56
C THR A 276 -6.06 -10.74 -17.85
N ARG A 277 -6.74 -9.78 -18.50
CA ARG A 277 -7.47 -9.97 -19.76
C ARG A 277 -7.27 -8.78 -20.69
N ALA A 278 -7.26 -9.06 -21.99
CA ALA A 278 -7.05 -8.04 -23.02
C ALA A 278 -8.26 -7.10 -23.12
N LEU A 279 -7.99 -5.81 -23.29
CA LEU A 279 -9.00 -4.78 -23.49
C LEU A 279 -9.56 -4.88 -24.91
N THR A 280 -10.89 -4.85 -25.05
CA THR A 280 -11.54 -4.88 -26.36
C THR A 280 -11.48 -3.51 -27.04
N PRO A 281 -11.57 -3.44 -28.38
CA PRO A 281 -11.64 -2.15 -29.08
C PRO A 281 -12.75 -1.23 -28.56
N ALA A 282 -13.93 -1.78 -28.27
CA ALA A 282 -15.06 -1.00 -27.72
C ALA A 282 -14.74 -0.41 -26.33
N VAL A 283 -13.99 -1.13 -25.49
CA VAL A 283 -13.50 -0.60 -24.22
C VAL A 283 -12.53 0.54 -24.46
N LEU A 284 -11.54 0.38 -25.35
CA LEU A 284 -10.58 1.44 -25.68
C LEU A 284 -11.26 2.70 -26.23
N ASP A 285 -12.22 2.55 -27.13
CA ASP A 285 -13.00 3.66 -27.69
C ASP A 285 -13.75 4.42 -26.59
N TYR A 286 -14.36 3.70 -25.64
CA TYR A 286 -15.01 4.33 -24.49
C TYR A 286 -14.01 5.07 -23.62
N LEU A 287 -12.85 4.48 -23.31
CA LEU A 287 -11.82 5.12 -22.49
C LEU A 287 -11.32 6.42 -23.13
N ASN A 288 -11.09 6.40 -24.46
CA ASN A 288 -10.66 7.57 -25.22
C ASN A 288 -11.74 8.68 -25.32
N HIS A 289 -13.01 8.35 -25.07
CA HIS A 289 -14.07 9.35 -24.98
C HIS A 289 -14.26 9.86 -23.56
N GLU A 290 -14.44 8.95 -22.60
CA GLU A 290 -14.88 9.25 -21.23
C GLU A 290 -13.75 9.70 -20.29
N PHE A 291 -12.55 9.17 -20.48
CA PHE A 291 -11.41 9.41 -19.58
C PHE A 291 -10.29 10.21 -20.25
N GLN A 292 -10.57 10.89 -21.37
CA GLN A 292 -9.56 11.72 -22.05
C GLN A 292 -9.04 12.87 -21.19
N ASP A 293 -9.82 13.30 -20.18
CA ASP A 293 -9.49 14.37 -19.25
C ASP A 293 -8.25 14.08 -18.41
N ILE A 294 -7.92 12.80 -18.18
CA ILE A 294 -6.73 12.40 -17.42
C ILE A 294 -5.46 12.26 -18.27
N LEU A 295 -5.55 12.47 -19.59
CA LEU A 295 -4.42 12.38 -20.52
C LEU A 295 -3.68 13.72 -20.62
N CYS A 296 -2.35 13.68 -20.60
CA CYS A 296 -1.51 14.81 -21.02
C CYS A 296 -1.62 15.04 -22.52
N THR A 297 -1.39 13.98 -23.29
CA THR A 297 -1.43 13.93 -24.76
C THR A 297 -1.68 12.50 -25.22
N GLY A 298 -2.10 12.36 -26.48
CA GLY A 298 -2.33 11.05 -27.11
C GLY A 298 -3.61 10.37 -26.61
N ASP A 299 -3.64 9.05 -26.73
CA ASP A 299 -4.80 8.20 -26.49
C ASP A 299 -4.44 7.05 -25.54
N PHE A 300 -5.45 6.41 -24.97
CA PHE A 300 -5.35 5.09 -24.36
C PHE A 300 -5.14 4.03 -25.44
N GLN A 301 -4.05 3.28 -25.32
CA GLN A 301 -3.68 2.26 -26.30
C GLN A 301 -3.45 0.91 -25.64
N ALA A 302 -3.98 -0.15 -26.26
CA ALA A 302 -3.54 -1.50 -25.94
C ALA A 302 -2.10 -1.70 -26.42
N SER A 303 -1.29 -2.37 -25.61
CA SER A 303 0.10 -2.64 -25.97
C SER A 303 0.57 -4.00 -25.44
N ASP A 304 1.57 -4.56 -26.10
CA ASP A 304 2.42 -5.61 -25.55
C ASP A 304 3.37 -5.04 -24.49
N ALA A 305 4.18 -5.90 -23.86
CA ALA A 305 5.19 -5.47 -22.90
C ALA A 305 6.13 -4.41 -23.51
N LEU A 306 6.35 -3.30 -22.78
CA LEU A 306 7.35 -2.32 -23.19
C LEU A 306 8.76 -2.88 -22.99
N GLU A 307 9.75 -2.40 -23.75
CA GLU A 307 11.13 -2.89 -23.69
C GLU A 307 11.74 -2.81 -22.28
N ALA A 308 11.41 -1.75 -21.53
CA ALA A 308 11.84 -1.60 -20.14
C ALA A 308 11.26 -2.69 -19.21
N GLU A 309 10.06 -3.19 -19.48
CA GLU A 309 9.44 -4.27 -18.72
C GLU A 309 10.03 -5.64 -19.11
N LYS A 310 10.32 -5.84 -20.40
CA LYS A 310 10.97 -7.06 -20.91
C LYS A 310 12.36 -7.26 -20.30
N ALA A 311 13.13 -6.18 -20.12
CA ALA A 311 14.46 -6.23 -19.53
C ALA A 311 14.49 -6.81 -18.10
N HIS A 312 13.38 -6.72 -17.37
CA HIS A 312 13.23 -7.21 -16.00
C HIS A 312 12.26 -8.40 -15.89
N ASN A 313 11.82 -8.94 -17.02
CA ASN A 313 10.83 -10.02 -17.10
C ASN A 313 9.55 -9.73 -16.27
N GLU A 314 9.09 -8.48 -16.29
CA GLU A 314 7.94 -8.03 -15.50
C GLU A 314 6.62 -8.41 -16.19
N PHE A 315 6.12 -9.62 -15.90
CA PHE A 315 4.81 -10.13 -16.35
C PHE A 315 4.60 -10.04 -17.87
N PRO A 316 5.53 -10.51 -18.72
CA PRO A 316 5.55 -10.25 -20.17
C PRO A 316 4.25 -10.66 -20.89
N ASP A 317 3.48 -11.58 -20.34
CA ASP A 317 2.27 -12.12 -20.96
C ASP A 317 0.97 -11.34 -20.64
N LEU A 318 0.98 -10.39 -19.69
CA LEU A 318 -0.24 -9.68 -19.25
C LEU A 318 -0.61 -8.48 -20.14
N PRO A 319 -1.80 -8.42 -20.75
CA PRO A 319 -2.24 -7.26 -21.55
C PRO A 319 -2.05 -5.91 -20.87
N ARG A 320 -1.69 -4.87 -21.64
CA ARG A 320 -1.49 -3.51 -21.11
C ARG A 320 -2.41 -2.48 -21.72
N LEU A 321 -2.74 -1.48 -20.89
CA LEU A 321 -3.16 -0.15 -21.32
C LEU A 321 -2.01 0.81 -21.09
N VAL A 322 -1.57 1.49 -22.16
CA VAL A 322 -0.47 2.45 -22.13
C VAL A 322 -1.01 3.83 -22.51
N PHE A 323 -0.67 4.84 -21.71
CA PHE A 323 -1.12 6.22 -21.91
C PHE A 323 -0.23 7.21 -21.15
N GLN A 324 -0.28 8.50 -21.50
CA GLN A 324 0.42 9.55 -20.76
C GLN A 324 -0.51 10.18 -19.74
N PHE A 325 -0.56 9.62 -18.53
CA PHE A 325 -1.33 10.17 -17.42
C PHE A 325 -0.80 11.52 -16.95
N ASN A 326 -1.70 12.45 -16.59
CA ASN A 326 -1.34 13.76 -16.06
C ASN A 326 -0.71 13.76 -14.66
N LYS A 327 -0.74 12.61 -13.97
CA LYS A 327 -0.18 12.41 -12.62
C LYS A 327 -0.76 13.37 -11.58
N GLN A 328 -2.01 13.76 -11.77
CA GLN A 328 -2.77 14.64 -10.88
C GLN A 328 -4.11 14.02 -10.50
N ASP A 329 -4.87 13.52 -11.48
CA ASP A 329 -6.26 13.11 -11.28
C ASP A 329 -6.38 11.63 -10.85
N TYR A 330 -5.75 11.26 -9.74
CA TYR A 330 -5.70 9.87 -9.25
C TYR A 330 -7.07 9.32 -8.87
N GLY A 331 -8.00 10.17 -8.40
CA GLY A 331 -9.38 9.78 -8.15
C GLY A 331 -10.11 9.35 -9.42
N ARG A 332 -9.88 10.06 -10.54
CA ARG A 332 -10.44 9.72 -11.85
C ARG A 332 -9.75 8.49 -12.46
N LEU A 333 -8.44 8.32 -12.26
CA LEU A 333 -7.73 7.07 -12.58
C LEU A 333 -8.33 5.87 -11.83
N ASN A 334 -8.66 6.05 -10.55
CA ASN A 334 -9.28 5.00 -9.74
C ASN A 334 -10.67 4.61 -10.26
N GLU A 335 -11.48 5.62 -10.62
CA GLU A 335 -12.78 5.42 -11.26
C GLU A 335 -12.65 4.65 -12.58
N MET A 336 -11.67 4.99 -13.42
CA MET A 336 -11.39 4.28 -14.67
C MET A 336 -11.06 2.81 -14.42
N ILE A 337 -10.20 2.50 -13.44
CA ILE A 337 -9.85 1.12 -13.08
C ILE A 337 -11.09 0.34 -12.66
N LEU A 338 -11.93 0.91 -11.78
CA LEU A 338 -13.19 0.30 -11.36
C LEU A 338 -14.14 0.07 -12.55
N TRP A 339 -14.25 1.04 -13.44
CA TRP A 339 -15.11 0.94 -14.63
C TRP A 339 -14.64 -0.18 -15.56
N ILE A 340 -13.34 -0.28 -15.84
CA ILE A 340 -12.78 -1.37 -16.67
C ILE A 340 -13.09 -2.72 -16.04
N ASN A 341 -12.88 -2.87 -14.73
CA ASN A 341 -13.13 -4.13 -14.04
C ASN A 341 -14.60 -4.61 -14.11
N ARG A 342 -15.55 -3.67 -14.18
CA ARG A 342 -16.99 -3.96 -14.30
C ARG A 342 -17.43 -4.27 -15.73
N ASN A 343 -16.77 -3.69 -16.73
CA ASN A 343 -17.24 -3.71 -18.12
C ASN A 343 -16.42 -4.60 -19.06
N LEU A 344 -15.28 -5.12 -18.62
CA LEU A 344 -14.48 -6.07 -19.39
C LEU A 344 -15.15 -7.46 -19.36
N THR A 345 -16.11 -7.69 -20.27
CA THR A 345 -16.90 -8.93 -20.37
C THR A 345 -16.44 -9.85 -21.50
#